data_AF-A0AAE0D5F6-F1
#
_entry.id   AF-A0AAE0D5F6-F1
#
_cell.length_a   1.000
_cell.length_b   1.000
_cell.length_c   1.000
_cell.angle_alpha   90.00
_cell.angle_beta   90.00
_cell.angle_gamma   90.00
#
_symmetry.space_group_name_H-M   'P 1'
#
loop_
_entity.id
_entity.type
_entity.pdbx_description
1 polymer ?
#
loop_
_entity_poly.entity_id
_entity_poly.type
_entity_poly.pdbx_seq_one_letter_code
_entity_poly.pdbx_strand_id
1 'polypeptide(L)'
;MADADLHLRSITLSPGRWNIEKWTAIALVDTYFDEADENNVSTLPFYIREDGKDEAEDMDPFSIGDLTADKFWAKDPREYFPLVIRYRAQRITEEWDNTCANLECRVRDYLKGYPLPLIRRHSSLANEEGDFKVVKDCETWVNQTSRLLTRLMNMLEESVKSWYRFLEDIDRMTYQTSEEMASKIHGSFSDIAEAVEATEEIAGRLKSLEREITNFREQASLRS
;
A
#
# COMPACT_ATOMS: atom_id res chain seq x y z
N MET A 1 -3.25 -26.75 1.27
CA MET A 1 -4.48 -25.96 1.08
C MET A 1 -4.98 -25.65 2.48
N ALA A 2 -4.40 -24.63 3.09
CA ALA A 2 -4.75 -24.17 4.42
C ALA A 2 -5.59 -22.90 4.23
N ASP A 3 -6.82 -22.94 4.73
CA ASP A 3 -7.66 -21.75 4.87
C ASP A 3 -6.89 -20.74 5.74
N ALA A 4 -6.56 -19.60 5.15
CA ALA A 4 -6.18 -18.43 5.92
C ALA A 4 -7.47 -17.93 6.58
N ASP A 5 -7.71 -18.40 7.81
CA ASP A 5 -8.83 -17.95 8.62
C ASP A 5 -8.56 -16.49 9.00
N LEU A 6 -9.01 -15.58 8.15
CA LEU A 6 -9.06 -14.13 8.40
C LEU A 6 -9.93 -13.94 9.65
N HIS A 7 -9.31 -13.87 10.82
CA HIS A 7 -9.98 -13.40 12.03
C HIS A 7 -10.27 -11.90 11.91
N LEU A 8 -11.25 -11.56 11.08
CA LEU A 8 -11.90 -10.26 11.01
C LEU A 8 -12.67 -10.03 12.32
N ARG A 9 -11.98 -9.51 13.34
CA ARG A 9 -12.66 -8.91 14.49
C ARG A 9 -13.14 -7.52 14.10
N SER A 10 -14.36 -7.47 13.54
CA SER A 10 -15.06 -6.22 13.28
C SER A 10 -15.54 -5.61 14.60
N ILE A 11 -15.07 -4.41 14.93
CA ILE A 11 -15.68 -3.55 15.94
C ILE A 11 -15.98 -2.20 15.29
N THR A 12 -17.27 -1.90 15.22
CA THR A 12 -17.82 -0.66 14.68
C THR A 12 -17.55 0.51 15.62
N LEU A 13 -16.96 1.61 15.12
CA LEU A 13 -16.86 2.88 15.84
C LEU A 13 -17.94 3.86 15.38
N SER A 14 -18.60 4.50 16.33
CA SER A 14 -19.10 5.87 16.13
C SER A 14 -18.58 6.72 17.28
N PRO A 15 -18.12 7.96 17.04
CA PRO A 15 -17.81 8.87 18.13
C PRO A 15 -19.12 9.21 18.83
N GLY A 16 -19.36 8.58 19.98
CA GLY A 16 -20.32 9.06 20.95
C GLY A 16 -19.87 10.44 21.41
N ARG A 17 -20.47 11.48 20.83
CA ARG A 17 -20.54 12.87 21.29
C ARG A 17 -19.89 13.12 22.66
N TRP A 18 -18.74 13.80 22.65
CA TRP A 18 -18.24 14.68 23.73
C TRP A 18 -17.75 14.07 25.06
N ASN A 19 -17.35 12.80 25.14
CA ASN A 19 -16.78 12.29 26.40
C ASN A 19 -15.26 12.07 26.33
N ILE A 20 -14.50 12.99 26.91
CA ILE A 20 -13.04 12.92 27.14
C ILE A 20 -12.65 11.97 28.29
N GLU A 21 -13.58 11.21 28.87
CA GLU A 21 -13.28 10.28 29.96
C GLU A 21 -13.28 8.81 29.51
N LYS A 22 -13.78 8.52 28.30
CA LYS A 22 -13.89 7.16 27.77
C LYS A 22 -13.37 7.11 26.35
N TRP A 23 -12.27 6.38 26.16
CA TRP A 23 -11.63 6.20 24.87
C TRP A 23 -11.63 4.72 24.52
N THR A 24 -11.84 4.43 23.24
CA THR A 24 -11.70 3.09 22.68
C THR A 24 -10.69 3.18 21.56
N ALA A 25 -9.51 2.61 21.76
CA ALA A 25 -8.52 2.46 20.70
C ALA A 25 -8.96 1.33 19.75
N ILE A 26 -8.96 1.59 18.44
CA ILE A 26 -9.09 0.55 17.42
C ILE A 26 -7.69 0.22 16.93
N ALA A 27 -7.32 -1.04 17.05
CA ALA A 27 -6.08 -1.56 16.52
C ALA A 27 -6.40 -2.36 15.26
N LEU A 28 -5.93 -1.89 14.10
CA LEU A 28 -5.71 -2.77 12.95
C LEU A 28 -4.34 -3.41 13.17
N VAL A 29 -4.32 -4.46 14.02
CA VAL A 29 -3.15 -5.32 14.11
C VAL A 29 -3.22 -6.23 12.91
N ASP A 30 -2.42 -5.91 11.89
CA ASP A 30 -2.15 -6.89 10.86
C ASP A 30 -1.26 -7.97 11.50
N THR A 31 -1.74 -9.21 11.56
CA THR A 31 -0.94 -10.35 12.03
C THR A 31 0.21 -10.67 11.07
N TYR A 32 0.28 -9.96 9.93
CA TYR A 32 1.47 -9.87 9.09
C TYR A 32 2.73 -9.39 9.85
N PHE A 33 2.55 -8.69 10.98
CA PHE A 33 3.60 -8.07 11.76
C PHE A 33 4.04 -8.85 13.02
N ASP A 34 3.50 -10.05 13.27
CA ASP A 34 3.98 -10.92 14.35
C ASP A 34 5.41 -11.45 14.06
N GLU A 35 6.15 -11.87 15.09
CA GLU A 35 7.50 -12.41 14.97
C GLU A 35 7.60 -13.49 13.88
N ALA A 36 8.71 -13.49 13.13
CA ALA A 36 8.96 -14.41 12.04
C ALA A 36 8.99 -15.87 12.53
N ASP A 37 7.85 -16.54 12.53
CA ASP A 37 7.77 -18.01 12.61
C ASP A 37 8.13 -18.57 11.24
N GLU A 38 9.24 -19.31 11.15
CA GLU A 38 9.68 -20.00 9.93
C GLU A 38 8.61 -20.96 9.36
N ASN A 39 7.60 -21.35 10.15
CA ASN A 39 6.50 -22.20 9.74
C ASN A 39 5.23 -21.43 9.32
N ASN A 40 5.20 -20.11 9.50
CA ASN A 40 4.05 -19.30 9.17
C ASN A 40 4.28 -18.54 7.85
N VAL A 41 3.72 -19.09 6.77
CA VAL A 41 3.91 -18.62 5.38
C VAL A 41 3.34 -17.21 5.13
N SER A 42 2.61 -16.62 6.09
CA SER A 42 2.06 -15.26 6.00
C SER A 42 2.93 -14.17 6.63
N THR A 43 4.03 -14.51 7.30
CA THR A 43 4.88 -13.54 8.01
C THR A 43 6.04 -13.12 7.10
N LEU A 44 6.09 -11.85 6.69
CA LEU A 44 7.24 -11.30 5.94
C LEU A 44 8.11 -10.46 6.89
N PRO A 45 9.45 -10.68 6.91
CA PRO A 45 10.34 -10.18 7.95
C PRO A 45 10.69 -8.71 7.71
N PHE A 46 9.93 -7.79 8.32
CA PHE A 46 10.20 -6.35 8.20
C PHE A 46 10.59 -5.65 9.52
N TYR A 47 10.67 -6.36 10.66
CA TYR A 47 11.04 -5.76 11.97
C TYR A 47 12.33 -6.25 12.61
N ILE A 48 13.07 -7.15 11.96
CA ILE A 48 14.41 -7.49 12.47
C ILE A 48 15.36 -6.42 11.95
N ARG A 49 15.80 -5.50 12.83
CA ARG A 49 16.98 -4.67 12.54
C ARG A 49 18.15 -5.60 12.23
N GLU A 50 18.97 -5.23 11.25
CA GLU A 50 20.11 -6.03 10.76
C GLU A 50 21.11 -6.48 11.85
N ASP A 51 21.03 -5.92 13.07
CA ASP A 51 21.90 -6.25 14.19
C ASP A 51 21.38 -7.35 15.12
N GLY A 52 20.17 -7.89 14.89
CA GLY A 52 19.64 -9.06 15.60
C GLY A 52 19.45 -8.84 17.10
N LYS A 53 19.30 -7.58 17.54
CA LYS A 53 19.00 -7.24 18.94
C LYS A 53 17.52 -6.98 19.07
N ASP A 54 16.88 -7.79 19.91
CA ASP A 54 15.49 -7.60 20.34
C ASP A 54 15.41 -6.37 21.25
N GLU A 55 15.29 -5.17 20.65
CA GLU A 55 14.89 -3.93 21.33
C GLU A 55 13.35 -3.79 21.37
N ALA A 56 12.60 -4.83 21.00
CA ALA A 56 11.15 -4.78 20.77
C ALA A 56 10.31 -4.59 22.06
N GLU A 57 10.87 -4.80 23.25
CA GLU A 57 10.10 -4.79 24.51
C GLU A 57 9.59 -3.39 24.94
N ASP A 58 10.24 -2.31 24.49
CA ASP A 58 9.91 -0.93 24.89
C ASP A 58 9.26 -0.10 23.76
N MET A 59 9.01 -0.71 22.59
CA MET A 59 8.53 0.00 21.41
C MET A 59 6.99 0.06 21.39
N ASP A 60 6.44 1.22 21.01
CA ASP A 60 5.00 1.37 20.84
C ASP A 60 4.53 0.61 19.58
N PRO A 61 3.72 -0.46 19.72
CA PRO A 61 3.26 -1.24 18.59
C PRO A 61 2.30 -0.46 17.67
N PHE A 62 1.73 0.65 18.15
CA PHE A 62 0.79 1.45 17.38
C PHE A 62 1.49 2.41 16.43
N SER A 63 2.58 3.07 16.88
CA SER A 63 3.52 3.84 16.04
C SER A 63 4.55 2.98 15.33
N ILE A 64 4.34 1.66 15.25
CA ILE A 64 5.15 0.74 14.46
C ILE A 64 6.60 0.65 14.98
N GLY A 65 6.78 0.94 16.26
CA GLY A 65 8.08 0.98 16.88
C GLY A 65 8.98 2.08 16.33
N ASP A 66 8.43 3.27 16.07
CA ASP A 66 9.23 4.49 15.94
C ASP A 66 9.33 5.27 17.26
N LEU A 67 8.37 5.07 18.16
CA LEU A 67 8.38 5.64 19.50
C LEU A 67 8.55 4.56 20.54
N THR A 68 9.24 4.90 21.62
CA THR A 68 9.28 4.06 22.82
C THR A 68 8.10 4.41 23.72
N ALA A 69 7.46 3.39 24.29
CA ALA A 69 6.27 3.52 25.13
C ALA A 69 6.51 4.38 26.39
N ASP A 70 7.76 4.46 26.84
CA ASP A 70 8.23 5.29 27.96
C ASP A 70 8.38 6.79 27.58
N LYS A 71 8.73 7.11 26.33
CA LYS A 71 8.92 8.48 25.85
C LYS A 71 7.62 9.15 25.43
N PHE A 72 6.65 8.36 24.97
CA PHE A 72 5.38 8.90 24.49
C PHE A 72 4.20 8.43 25.35
N TRP A 73 4.20 8.85 26.62
CA TRP A 73 2.99 8.78 27.44
C TRP A 73 2.05 9.92 27.05
N ALA A 74 1.38 9.80 25.89
CA ALA A 74 0.34 10.76 25.53
C ALA A 74 -0.80 10.67 26.55
N LYS A 75 -0.83 11.66 27.45
CA LYS A 75 -1.92 11.82 28.42
C LYS A 75 -3.23 12.20 27.73
N ASP A 76 -3.15 12.70 26.49
CA ASP A 76 -4.28 13.08 25.66
C ASP A 76 -4.34 12.22 24.38
N PRO A 77 -5.37 11.39 24.20
CA PRO A 77 -5.56 10.59 23.00
C PRO A 77 -5.73 11.40 21.72
N ARG A 78 -6.11 12.68 21.82
CA ARG A 78 -6.18 13.59 20.67
C ARG A 78 -4.80 13.93 20.12
N GLU A 79 -3.74 13.83 20.94
CA GLU A 79 -2.35 13.91 20.50
C GLU A 79 -1.88 12.58 19.90
N TYR A 80 -2.22 11.48 20.59
CA TYR A 80 -1.75 10.14 20.26
C TYR A 80 -2.28 9.64 18.92
N PHE A 81 -3.58 9.81 18.69
CA PHE A 81 -4.24 9.22 17.54
C PHE A 81 -3.71 9.78 16.20
N PRO A 82 -3.64 11.10 15.98
CA PRO A 82 -3.04 11.65 14.75
C PRO A 82 -1.58 11.26 14.58
N LEU A 83 -0.82 11.13 15.67
CA LEU A 83 0.58 10.74 15.61
C LEU A 83 0.74 9.28 15.14
N VAL A 84 -0.05 8.35 15.67
CA VAL A 84 -0.06 6.96 15.19
C VAL A 84 -0.47 6.90 13.72
N ILE A 85 -1.51 7.65 13.35
CA ILE A 85 -1.98 7.72 11.96
C ILE A 85 -0.91 8.28 11.03
N ARG A 86 -0.11 9.27 11.47
CA ARG A 86 1.04 9.78 10.72
C ARG A 86 2.02 8.68 10.36
N TYR A 87 2.49 7.89 11.32
CA TYR A 87 3.44 6.81 11.05
C TYR A 87 2.83 5.74 10.13
N ARG A 88 1.55 5.42 10.34
CA ARG A 88 0.83 4.46 9.48
C ARG A 88 0.68 4.97 8.05
N ALA A 89 0.39 6.26 7.87
CA ALA A 89 0.28 6.87 6.55
C ALA A 89 1.63 6.78 5.81
N GLN A 90 2.73 7.16 6.46
CA GLN A 90 4.08 7.06 5.88
C GLN A 90 4.42 5.64 5.44
N ARG A 91 4.19 4.64 6.30
CA ARG A 91 4.46 3.24 5.93
C ARG A 91 3.57 2.72 4.82
N ILE A 92 2.28 3.08 4.82
CA ILE A 92 1.38 2.71 3.73
C ILE A 92 1.92 3.29 2.40
N THR A 93 2.39 4.54 2.41
CA THR A 93 3.01 5.17 1.24
C THR A 93 4.27 4.42 0.79
N GLU A 94 5.16 4.05 1.71
CA GLU A 94 6.38 3.28 1.40
C GLU A 94 6.06 1.91 0.78
N GLU A 95 5.09 1.18 1.34
CA GLU A 95 4.67 -0.12 0.80
C GLU A 95 4.06 0.02 -0.60
N TRP A 96 3.28 1.08 -0.83
CA TRP A 96 2.76 1.40 -2.16
C TRP A 96 3.88 1.76 -3.13
N ASP A 97 4.90 2.50 -2.69
CA ASP A 97 6.04 2.88 -3.53
C ASP A 97 6.85 1.65 -3.93
N ASN A 98 7.18 0.79 -2.96
CA ASN A 98 7.86 -0.48 -3.18
C ASN A 98 7.08 -1.39 -4.13
N THR A 99 5.76 -1.50 -3.93
CA THR A 99 4.89 -2.29 -4.81
C THR A 99 4.90 -1.73 -6.23
N CYS A 100 4.79 -0.41 -6.38
CA CYS A 100 4.81 0.28 -7.67
C CYS A 100 6.16 0.09 -8.39
N ALA A 101 7.28 0.30 -7.69
CA ALA A 101 8.62 0.13 -8.24
C ALA A 101 8.88 -1.31 -8.72
N ASN A 102 8.47 -2.31 -7.92
CA ASN A 102 8.57 -3.71 -8.30
C ASN A 102 7.73 -4.04 -9.54
N LEU A 103 6.51 -3.51 -9.61
CA LEU A 103 5.61 -3.73 -10.74
C LEU A 103 6.15 -3.07 -12.01
N GLU A 104 6.61 -1.83 -11.92
CA GLU A 104 7.26 -1.12 -13.02
C GLU A 104 8.48 -1.89 -13.54
N CYS A 105 9.33 -2.42 -12.66
CA CYS A 105 10.48 -3.22 -13.08
C CYS A 105 10.04 -4.47 -13.86
N ARG A 106 9.12 -5.26 -13.29
CA ARG A 106 8.65 -6.50 -13.91
C ARG A 106 7.96 -6.26 -15.26
N VAL A 107 7.16 -5.20 -15.36
CA VAL A 107 6.51 -4.82 -16.61
C VAL A 107 7.55 -4.40 -17.64
N ARG A 108 8.49 -3.51 -17.27
CA ARG A 108 9.54 -3.06 -18.20
C ARG A 108 10.44 -4.21 -18.66
N ASP A 109 10.77 -5.14 -17.77
CA ASP A 109 11.57 -6.33 -18.11
C ASP A 109 10.83 -7.24 -19.08
N TYR A 110 9.52 -7.45 -18.87
CA TYR A 110 8.68 -8.19 -19.82
C TYR A 110 8.64 -7.48 -21.19
N LEU A 111 8.36 -6.17 -21.22
CA LEU A 111 8.27 -5.40 -22.46
C LEU A 111 9.59 -5.38 -23.25
N LYS A 112 10.75 -5.32 -22.57
CA LYS A 112 12.08 -5.38 -23.21
C LYS A 112 12.44 -6.77 -23.68
N GLY A 113 12.12 -7.78 -22.88
CA GLY A 113 12.47 -9.18 -23.13
C GLY A 113 11.58 -9.86 -24.16
N TYR A 114 10.42 -9.29 -24.47
CA TYR A 114 9.45 -9.92 -25.36
C TYR A 114 9.84 -9.74 -26.84
N PRO A 115 10.21 -10.81 -27.55
CA PRO A 115 10.36 -10.73 -28.99
C PRO A 115 8.95 -10.65 -29.58
N LEU A 116 8.45 -9.44 -29.85
CA LEU A 116 7.34 -9.28 -30.79
C LEU A 116 7.78 -10.03 -32.06
N PRO A 117 7.09 -11.11 -32.49
CA PRO A 117 7.45 -11.79 -33.71
C PRO A 117 7.40 -10.76 -34.83
N LEU A 118 8.57 -10.29 -35.25
CA LEU A 118 8.69 -9.30 -36.30
C LEU A 118 8.33 -10.02 -37.59
N ILE A 119 7.05 -9.91 -37.93
CA ILE A 119 6.47 -10.27 -39.21
C ILE A 119 6.42 -11.79 -39.38
N ARG A 120 5.28 -12.30 -39.85
CA ARG A 120 5.15 -13.59 -40.54
C ARG A 120 6.25 -13.71 -41.59
N ARG A 121 7.46 -14.12 -41.22
CA ARG A 121 8.54 -14.45 -42.14
C ARG A 121 8.15 -15.79 -42.73
N HIS A 122 7.42 -15.76 -43.86
CA HIS A 122 7.20 -16.88 -44.78
C HIS A 122 7.23 -18.25 -44.08
N SER A 123 6.15 -18.62 -43.38
CA SER A 123 6.11 -19.85 -42.58
C SER A 123 6.13 -21.08 -43.48
N SER A 124 7.14 -21.92 -43.27
CA SER A 124 6.94 -23.36 -43.32
C SER A 124 6.03 -23.75 -42.15
N LEU A 125 5.13 -24.72 -42.35
CA LEU A 125 4.17 -25.26 -41.35
C LEU A 125 4.75 -25.57 -39.96
N ALA A 126 6.06 -25.80 -39.84
CA ALA A 126 6.74 -26.09 -38.57
C ALA A 126 6.86 -24.89 -37.60
N ASN A 127 6.76 -23.64 -38.07
CA ASN A 127 6.92 -22.44 -37.22
C ASN A 127 5.59 -21.85 -36.72
N GLU A 128 4.45 -22.25 -37.30
CA GLU A 128 3.15 -21.64 -36.99
C GLU A 128 2.67 -21.96 -35.57
N GLU A 129 2.97 -23.15 -35.05
CA GLU A 129 2.56 -23.57 -33.71
C GLU A 129 3.37 -22.88 -32.61
N GLY A 130 4.65 -22.58 -32.87
CA GLY A 130 5.50 -21.78 -31.99
C GLY A 130 5.06 -20.32 -31.93
N ASP A 131 4.79 -19.71 -33.10
CA ASP A 131 4.34 -18.32 -33.20
C ASP A 131 2.96 -18.13 -32.53
N PHE A 132 2.04 -19.08 -32.73
CA PHE A 132 0.71 -19.04 -32.10
C PHE A 132 0.79 -19.10 -30.57
N LYS A 133 1.67 -19.94 -30.02
CA LYS A 133 1.86 -20.05 -28.56
C LYS A 133 2.41 -18.76 -27.98
N VAL A 134 3.42 -18.16 -28.61
CA VAL A 134 4.03 -16.89 -28.18
C VAL A 134 2.98 -15.79 -28.13
N VAL A 135 2.19 -15.61 -29.19
CA VAL A 135 1.10 -14.63 -29.23
C VAL A 135 0.08 -14.85 -28.12
N LYS A 136 -0.34 -16.10 -27.89
CA LYS A 136 -1.32 -16.45 -26.84
C LYS A 136 -0.79 -16.19 -25.42
N ASP A 137 0.48 -16.50 -25.17
CA ASP A 137 1.11 -16.27 -23.87
C ASP A 137 1.20 -14.76 -23.58
N CYS A 138 1.50 -13.95 -24.60
CA CYS A 138 1.49 -12.49 -24.48
C CYS A 138 0.10 -11.91 -24.25
N GLU A 139 -0.90 -12.36 -24.99
CA GLU A 139 -2.28 -11.92 -24.77
C GLU A 139 -2.75 -12.25 -23.35
N THR A 140 -2.38 -13.45 -22.86
CA THR A 140 -2.67 -13.88 -21.50
C THR A 140 -1.98 -12.98 -20.48
N TRP A 141 -0.69 -12.70 -20.66
CA TRP A 141 0.07 -11.84 -19.76
C TRP A 141 -0.47 -10.40 -19.73
N VAL A 142 -0.75 -9.80 -20.89
CA VAL A 142 -1.31 -8.44 -20.99
C VAL A 142 -2.65 -8.38 -20.26
N ASN A 143 -3.55 -9.33 -20.52
CA ASN A 143 -4.87 -9.34 -19.88
C ASN A 143 -4.78 -9.52 -18.35
N GLN A 144 -3.89 -10.39 -17.86
CA GLN A 144 -3.69 -10.59 -16.42
C GLN A 144 -3.08 -9.34 -15.77
N THR A 145 -2.05 -8.77 -16.38
CA THR A 145 -1.34 -7.61 -15.85
C THR A 145 -2.23 -6.37 -15.83
N SER A 146 -2.99 -6.10 -16.91
CA SER A 146 -3.97 -5.02 -16.95
C SER A 146 -5.03 -5.19 -15.86
N ARG A 147 -5.59 -6.40 -15.67
CA ARG A 147 -6.57 -6.65 -14.62
C ARG A 147 -6.01 -6.39 -13.21
N LEU A 148 -4.76 -6.78 -12.96
CA LEU A 148 -4.11 -6.54 -11.67
C LEU A 148 -3.87 -5.04 -11.46
N LEU A 149 -3.37 -4.33 -12.48
CA LEU A 149 -3.16 -2.88 -12.44
C LEU A 149 -4.44 -2.12 -12.16
N THR A 150 -5.54 -2.43 -12.85
CA THR A 150 -6.83 -1.78 -12.59
C THR A 150 -7.29 -2.01 -11.15
N ARG A 151 -7.11 -3.22 -10.59
CA ARG A 151 -7.45 -3.49 -9.17
C ARG A 151 -6.58 -2.68 -8.22
N LEU A 152 -5.26 -2.64 -8.44
CA LEU A 152 -4.33 -1.86 -7.61
C LEU A 152 -4.64 -0.37 -7.66
N MET A 153 -4.86 0.18 -8.86
CA MET A 153 -5.23 1.58 -9.05
C MET A 153 -6.53 1.93 -8.34
N ASN A 154 -7.57 1.11 -8.46
CA ASN A 154 -8.85 1.36 -7.79
C ASN A 154 -8.68 1.37 -6.26
N MET A 155 -7.94 0.41 -5.70
CA MET A 155 -7.67 0.37 -4.25
C MET A 155 -6.88 1.59 -3.80
N LEU A 156 -5.89 2.03 -4.57
CA LEU A 156 -5.09 3.21 -4.26
C LEU A 156 -5.92 4.50 -4.32
N GLU A 157 -6.74 4.67 -5.37
CA GLU A 157 -7.65 5.82 -5.49
C GLU A 157 -8.69 5.86 -4.37
N GLU A 158 -9.24 4.71 -3.96
CA GLU A 158 -10.14 4.62 -2.81
C GLU A 158 -9.45 4.96 -1.49
N SER A 159 -8.18 4.56 -1.35
CA SER A 159 -7.36 4.88 -0.18
C SER A 159 -7.09 6.38 -0.09
N VAL A 160 -6.64 7.01 -1.18
CA VAL A 160 -6.44 8.46 -1.28
C VAL A 160 -7.72 9.25 -0.94
N LYS A 161 -8.87 8.84 -1.52
CA LYS A 161 -10.16 9.50 -1.22
C LYS A 161 -10.54 9.39 0.26
N SER A 162 -10.28 8.23 0.87
CA SER A 162 -10.53 8.01 2.30
C SER A 162 -9.64 8.91 3.15
N TRP A 163 -8.37 9.07 2.77
CA TRP A 163 -7.43 9.96 3.46
C TRP A 163 -7.83 11.43 3.38
N TYR A 164 -8.24 11.94 2.21
CA TYR A 164 -8.69 13.33 2.12
C TYR A 164 -9.92 13.62 2.97
N ARG A 165 -10.89 12.68 3.02
CA ARG A 165 -12.04 12.80 3.93
C ARG A 165 -11.62 12.83 5.40
N PHE A 166 -10.59 12.06 5.76
CA PHE A 166 -10.03 12.08 7.09
C PHE A 166 -9.38 13.43 7.42
N LEU A 167 -8.62 14.01 6.48
CA LEU A 167 -7.97 15.31 6.65
C LEU A 167 -8.98 16.46 6.85
N GLU A 168 -10.18 16.35 6.26
CA GLU A 168 -11.27 17.33 6.48
C GLU A 168 -11.78 17.37 7.94
N ASP A 169 -11.55 16.33 8.75
CA ASP A 169 -12.01 16.25 10.13
C ASP A 169 -11.07 16.90 11.16
N ILE A 170 -9.99 17.58 10.72
CA ILE A 170 -8.99 18.21 11.60
C ILE A 170 -9.60 19.20 12.61
N ASP A 171 -10.53 20.04 12.18
CA ASP A 171 -11.19 21.06 13.02
C ASP A 171 -11.98 20.43 14.17
N ARG A 172 -12.47 19.19 13.99
CA ARG A 172 -13.16 18.45 15.04
C ARG A 172 -12.20 17.93 16.09
N MET A 173 -10.96 17.60 15.69
CA MET A 173 -9.94 17.07 16.61
C MET A 173 -9.28 18.18 17.44
N THR A 174 -9.19 19.40 16.89
CA THR A 174 -8.60 20.55 17.57
C THR A 174 -9.62 21.33 18.42
N TYR A 175 -10.92 21.04 18.31
CA TYR A 175 -11.96 21.73 19.07
C TYR A 175 -11.76 21.61 20.59
N GLN A 176 -11.77 22.76 21.28
CA GLN A 176 -11.55 22.87 22.73
C GLN A 176 -10.24 22.22 23.22
N THR A 177 -9.21 22.21 22.38
CA THR A 177 -7.85 21.86 22.78
C THR A 177 -7.03 23.11 23.15
N SER A 178 -5.92 22.94 23.86
CA SER A 178 -4.98 24.04 24.08
C SER A 178 -4.28 24.42 22.77
N GLU A 179 -3.74 25.63 22.67
CA GLU A 179 -2.98 26.07 21.49
C GLU A 179 -1.77 25.16 21.20
N GLU A 180 -1.08 24.71 22.27
CA GLU A 180 0.02 23.74 22.16
C GLU A 180 -0.45 22.40 21.56
N MET A 181 -1.59 21.88 22.05
CA MET A 181 -2.16 20.62 21.55
C MET A 181 -2.62 20.76 20.10
N ALA A 182 -3.30 21.85 19.77
CA ALA A 182 -3.72 22.15 18.41
C ALA A 182 -2.52 22.19 17.47
N SER A 183 -1.41 22.83 17.87
CA SER A 183 -0.19 22.87 17.06
C SER A 183 0.39 21.48 16.78
N LYS A 184 0.38 20.56 17.75
CA LYS A 184 0.87 19.19 17.57
C LYS A 184 -0.02 18.35 16.65
N ILE A 185 -1.34 18.50 16.82
CA ILE A 185 -2.33 17.86 15.94
C ILE A 185 -2.16 18.37 14.51
N HIS A 186 -2.05 19.69 14.32
CA HIS A 186 -1.80 20.28 13.01
C HIS A 186 -0.50 19.77 12.38
N GLY A 187 0.58 19.66 13.14
CA GLY A 187 1.83 19.05 12.67
C GLY A 187 1.61 17.63 12.13
N SER A 188 0.97 16.77 12.92
CA SER A 188 0.68 15.39 12.50
C SER A 188 -0.19 15.32 11.24
N PHE A 189 -1.21 16.18 11.13
CA PHE A 189 -2.06 16.26 9.94
C PHE A 189 -1.31 16.79 8.71
N SER A 190 -0.35 17.71 8.89
CA SER A 190 0.54 18.16 7.81
C SER A 190 1.37 16.99 7.28
N ASP A 191 1.98 16.21 8.18
CA ASP A 191 2.79 15.05 7.79
C ASP A 191 1.93 13.96 7.11
N ILE A 192 0.69 13.77 7.56
CA ILE A 192 -0.27 12.86 6.92
C ILE A 192 -0.62 13.37 5.51
N ALA A 193 -0.88 14.67 5.35
CA ALA A 193 -1.17 15.25 4.05
C ALA A 193 -0.02 15.04 3.06
N GLU A 194 1.23 15.26 3.49
CA GLU A 194 2.42 14.99 2.67
C GLU A 194 2.49 13.51 2.24
N ALA A 195 2.21 12.56 3.14
CA ALA A 195 2.17 11.14 2.80
C ALA A 195 1.05 10.81 1.79
N VAL A 196 -0.11 11.48 1.90
CA VAL A 196 -1.24 11.31 0.99
C VAL A 196 -0.90 11.85 -0.41
N GLU A 197 -0.26 13.01 -0.50
CA GLU A 197 0.23 13.58 -1.76
C GLU A 197 1.23 12.63 -2.44
N ALA A 198 2.21 12.09 -1.69
CA ALA A 198 3.13 11.09 -2.21
C ALA A 198 2.39 9.81 -2.70
N THR A 199 1.32 9.41 -2.02
CA THR A 199 0.47 8.28 -2.43
C THR A 199 -0.26 8.57 -3.75
N GLU A 200 -0.68 9.82 -3.99
CA GLU A 200 -1.24 10.25 -5.28
C GLU A 200 -0.21 10.21 -6.41
N GLU A 201 1.04 10.58 -6.14
CA GLU A 201 2.11 10.47 -7.13
C GLU A 201 2.32 9.02 -7.58
N ILE A 202 2.26 8.07 -6.63
CA ILE A 202 2.31 6.63 -6.92
C ILE A 202 1.13 6.21 -7.81
N ALA A 203 -0.07 6.73 -7.56
CA ALA A 203 -1.23 6.48 -8.42
C ALA A 203 -1.01 7.00 -9.85
N GLY A 204 -0.37 8.16 -9.99
CA GLY A 204 0.04 8.72 -11.26
C GLY A 204 1.01 7.82 -12.04
N ARG A 205 1.96 7.20 -11.33
CA ARG A 205 2.91 6.24 -11.90
C ARG A 205 2.22 4.95 -12.39
N LEU A 206 1.32 4.38 -11.59
CA LEU A 206 0.53 3.21 -12.03
C LEU A 206 -0.31 3.49 -13.28
N LYS A 207 -0.89 4.70 -13.38
CA LYS A 207 -1.58 5.18 -14.60
C LYS A 207 -0.65 5.30 -15.81
N SER A 208 0.61 5.66 -15.59
CA SER A 208 1.62 5.64 -16.65
C SER A 208 1.90 4.22 -17.13
N LEU A 209 2.05 3.28 -16.19
CA LEU A 209 2.32 1.88 -16.50
C LEU A 209 1.16 1.20 -17.26
N GLU A 210 -0.08 1.52 -16.91
CA GLU A 210 -1.27 1.06 -17.64
C GLU A 210 -1.26 1.54 -19.11
N ARG A 211 -0.87 2.80 -19.34
CA ARG A 211 -0.72 3.35 -20.70
C ARG A 211 0.37 2.63 -21.48
N GLU A 212 1.51 2.30 -20.85
CA GLU A 212 2.58 1.55 -21.51
C GLU A 212 2.12 0.17 -21.98
N ILE A 213 1.39 -0.57 -21.14
CA ILE A 213 0.85 -1.89 -21.50
C ILE A 213 -0.21 -1.78 -22.59
N THR A 214 -1.05 -0.74 -22.54
CA THR A 214 -2.08 -0.50 -23.56
C THR A 214 -1.44 -0.21 -24.92
N ASN A 215 -0.41 0.65 -24.96
CA ASN A 215 0.35 0.94 -26.18
C ASN A 215 1.03 -0.33 -26.73
N PHE A 216 1.60 -1.16 -25.86
CA PHE A 216 2.20 -2.43 -26.25
C PHE A 216 1.15 -3.39 -26.86
N ARG A 217 -0.03 -3.48 -26.27
CA ARG A 217 -1.15 -4.28 -26.79
C ARG A 217 -1.58 -3.81 -28.18
N GLU A 218 -1.72 -2.51 -28.39
CA GLU A 218 -2.06 -1.93 -29.69
C GLU A 218 -1.00 -2.26 -30.74
N GLN A 219 0.29 -2.09 -30.40
CA GLN A 219 1.41 -2.45 -31.28
C GLN A 219 1.44 -3.93 -31.63
N ALA A 220 1.12 -4.81 -30.68
CA ALA A 220 1.03 -6.25 -30.93
C ALA A 220 -0.15 -6.58 -31.86
N SER A 221 -1.31 -5.94 -31.66
CA SER A 221 -2.52 -6.16 -32.48
C SER A 221 -2.42 -5.60 -33.91
N LEU A 222 -1.69 -4.50 -34.11
CA LEU A 222 -1.43 -3.94 -35.45
C LEU A 222 -0.45 -4.78 -36.28
N ARG A 223 0.26 -5.73 -35.65
CA ARG A 223 1.28 -6.59 -36.29
C ARG A 223 0.84 -8.05 -36.48
N SER A 224 -0.33 -8.45 -35.97
CA SER A 224 -0.95 -9.78 -36.11
C SER A 224 -1.84 -9.89 -37.35
#